data_AF-A0A259AEB9-F1
#
_entry.id   AF-A0A259AEB9-F1
#
_cell.length_a   1.000
_cell.length_b   1.000
_cell.length_c   1.000
_cell.angle_alpha   90.00
_cell.angle_beta   90.00
_cell.angle_gamma   90.00
#
_symmetry.space_group_name_H-M   'P 1'
#
loop_
_entity.id
_entity.type
_entity.pdbx_description
1 polymer ?
#
loop_
_entity_poly.entity_id
_entity_poly.type
_entity_poly.pdbx_seq_one_letter_code
_entity_poly.pdbx_strand_id
1 'polypeptide(L)'
;MVLGAASAHAAGCPKLKAMTPPALDAALTAPADDAGQLTWRQTTWPQVTGVRDGALLLSGGVRLVPKGVVLPTRLNPDAEIPALAEAAARAALVGHTLQLAPGEQDRHGRRIADALVLTPEGAVPLARALLVAGAAYADPAAVPACAEDLRAAEDAARAARAGVWASPAARLDAANIAAVADHVGLFTLVAGRVRAAKEARGLLYLNFGPRWREDVTATLPASRAARMSRAGLAPAILPGTFVNLRGVVNQEGGPMLALRTAAALEIEEQVR
;
A
#
# COMPACT_ATOMS: atom_id res chain seq x y z
N MET A 1 16.60 -19.63 -1.57
CA MET A 1 17.89 -19.26 -0.95
C MET A 1 17.62 -18.47 0.31
N VAL A 2 18.49 -18.62 1.31
CA VAL A 2 18.30 -18.24 2.73
C VAL A 2 17.75 -16.82 2.95
N LEU A 3 16.68 -16.69 3.74
CA LEU A 3 16.30 -15.44 4.41
C LEU A 3 17.30 -15.17 5.54
N GLY A 4 18.32 -14.36 5.25
CA GLY A 4 19.37 -13.97 6.20
C GLY A 4 18.91 -12.91 7.20
N ALA A 5 19.50 -12.92 8.40
CA ALA A 5 18.99 -12.21 9.57
C ALA A 5 19.28 -10.69 9.60
N ALA A 6 18.31 -9.97 10.18
CA ALA A 6 18.42 -8.75 10.98
C ALA A 6 19.34 -7.59 10.54
N SER A 7 18.71 -6.46 10.18
CA SER A 7 19.21 -5.13 10.57
C SER A 7 18.17 -4.44 11.46
N ALA A 8 18.62 -3.92 12.60
CA ALA A 8 17.74 -3.39 13.63
C ALA A 8 17.36 -1.92 13.37
N HIS A 9 16.20 -1.69 12.75
CA HIS A 9 15.48 -0.42 12.82
C HIS A 9 14.13 -0.65 13.52
N ALA A 10 14.16 -0.61 14.85
CA ALA A 10 13.08 -1.07 15.70
C ALA A 10 11.98 -0.01 15.97
N ALA A 11 11.41 0.57 14.91
CA ALA A 11 10.21 1.42 15.00
C ALA A 11 8.95 0.76 14.41
N GLY A 12 8.97 -0.57 14.25
CA GLY A 12 7.89 -1.33 13.62
C GLY A 12 6.48 -0.95 14.08
N CYS A 13 5.64 -0.62 13.11
CA CYS A 13 4.23 -0.24 13.13
C CYS A 13 3.52 -0.65 14.44
N PRO A 14 3.11 0.30 15.29
CA PRO A 14 2.60 -0.03 16.62
C PRO A 14 1.32 -0.87 16.59
N LYS A 15 0.54 -0.82 15.50
CA LYS A 15 -0.61 -1.71 15.29
C LYS A 15 -0.23 -3.16 15.06
N LEU A 16 0.92 -3.42 14.44
CA LEU A 16 1.38 -4.78 14.13
C LEU A 16 2.05 -5.44 15.34
N LYS A 17 2.73 -4.67 16.20
CA LYS A 17 3.22 -5.18 17.51
C LYS A 17 2.08 -5.61 18.44
N ALA A 18 0.92 -4.97 18.36
CA ALA A 18 -0.27 -5.32 19.15
C ALA A 18 -0.99 -6.61 18.67
N MET A 19 -0.58 -7.21 17.56
CA MET A 19 -1.15 -8.47 17.03
C MET A 19 -0.32 -9.72 17.39
N THR A 20 0.72 -9.57 18.23
CA THR A 20 1.58 -10.69 18.64
C THR A 20 0.74 -11.80 19.29
N PRO A 21 0.78 -13.04 18.79
CA PRO A 21 0.02 -14.14 19.38
C PRO A 21 0.60 -14.54 20.75
N PRO A 22 -0.20 -15.13 21.66
CA PRO A 22 0.37 -16.00 22.70
C PRO A 22 1.15 -17.13 22.01
N ALA A 23 2.21 -17.64 22.67
CA ALA A 23 3.14 -18.58 22.07
C ALA A 23 2.44 -19.79 21.39
N LEU A 24 2.97 -20.23 20.25
CA LEU A 24 2.44 -21.30 19.40
C LEU A 24 2.55 -22.72 20.00
N ASP A 25 2.72 -22.84 21.32
CA ASP A 25 2.87 -24.10 22.05
C ASP A 25 1.53 -24.68 22.58
N ALA A 26 0.42 -23.92 22.46
CA ALA A 26 -0.92 -24.40 22.86
C ALA A 26 -1.52 -25.36 21.82
N ALA A 27 -0.97 -26.56 21.73
CA ALA A 27 -1.48 -27.63 20.91
C ALA A 27 -2.92 -28.04 21.31
N LEU A 28 -3.82 -27.99 20.32
CA LEU A 28 -4.95 -28.89 20.10
C LEU A 28 -5.42 -29.73 21.31
N THR A 29 -6.18 -29.13 22.23
CA THR A 29 -7.07 -29.88 23.13
C THR A 29 -8.37 -29.13 23.38
N ALA A 30 -9.49 -29.86 23.30
CA ALA A 30 -10.81 -29.44 23.78
C ALA A 30 -11.36 -30.58 24.65
N PRO A 31 -12.10 -30.26 25.72
CA PRO A 31 -13.57 -30.23 25.59
C PRO A 31 -14.21 -28.85 25.82
N ALA A 32 -15.54 -28.85 26.00
CA ALA A 32 -16.41 -27.68 26.13
C ALA A 32 -16.78 -27.35 27.59
N ASP A 33 -17.38 -26.17 27.78
CA ASP A 33 -18.01 -25.73 29.04
C ASP A 33 -19.37 -25.04 28.77
N ASP A 34 -20.38 -25.38 29.58
CA ASP A 34 -21.79 -24.99 29.40
C ASP A 34 -22.12 -23.56 29.89
N ALA A 35 -21.19 -22.61 29.72
CA ALA A 35 -21.23 -21.31 30.40
C ALA A 35 -21.85 -20.15 29.60
N GLY A 36 -22.38 -20.38 28.40
CA GLY A 36 -23.17 -19.40 27.65
C GLY A 36 -22.44 -18.11 27.22
N GLN A 37 -21.11 -18.06 27.28
CA GLN A 37 -20.32 -16.92 26.82
C GLN A 37 -19.83 -17.13 25.38
N LEU A 38 -19.93 -16.08 24.56
CA LEU A 38 -19.42 -16.05 23.19
C LEU A 38 -17.88 -16.05 23.18
N THR A 39 -17.30 -17.24 23.24
CA THR A 39 -15.85 -17.44 23.08
C THR A 39 -15.46 -17.37 21.61
N TRP A 40 -14.45 -16.55 21.27
CA TRP A 40 -13.89 -16.48 19.91
C TRP A 40 -13.04 -17.71 19.58
N ARG A 41 -13.64 -18.91 19.56
CA ARG A 41 -12.99 -20.16 19.16
C ARG A 41 -12.82 -20.23 17.63
N GLN A 42 -12.01 -19.34 17.06
CA GLN A 42 -11.55 -19.49 15.68
C GLN A 42 -10.46 -20.58 15.63
N THR A 43 -10.89 -21.85 15.60
CA THR A 43 -10.00 -23.04 15.66
C THR A 43 -9.16 -23.26 14.41
N THR A 44 -9.49 -22.62 13.29
CA THR A 44 -8.70 -22.66 12.06
C THR A 44 -8.55 -21.26 11.45
N TRP A 45 -7.28 -20.88 11.26
CA TRP A 45 -6.89 -19.72 10.50
C TRP A 45 -6.97 -20.04 9.00
N PRO A 46 -7.54 -19.15 8.15
CA PRO A 46 -7.69 -19.43 6.73
C PRO A 46 -6.36 -19.37 5.97
N GLN A 47 -6.19 -20.24 4.97
CA GLN A 47 -5.04 -20.23 4.07
C GLN A 47 -5.28 -19.36 2.83
N VAL A 48 -4.22 -18.78 2.26
CA VAL A 48 -4.29 -18.11 0.95
C VAL A 48 -4.34 -19.17 -0.16
N THR A 49 -5.42 -19.16 -0.94
CA THR A 49 -5.65 -20.09 -2.07
C THR A 49 -5.35 -19.43 -3.43
N GLY A 50 -5.26 -18.10 -3.48
CA GLY A 50 -4.86 -17.38 -4.68
C GLY A 50 -4.98 -15.87 -4.52
N VAL A 51 -4.80 -15.16 -5.61
CA VAL A 51 -5.05 -13.72 -5.74
C VAL A 51 -5.88 -13.51 -6.99
N ARG A 52 -6.85 -12.59 -6.94
CA ARG A 52 -7.64 -12.19 -8.11
C ARG A 52 -8.26 -10.82 -7.94
N ASP A 53 -7.98 -9.93 -8.90
CA ASP A 53 -8.67 -8.65 -9.08
C ASP A 53 -8.69 -7.78 -7.80
N GLY A 54 -7.49 -7.38 -7.37
CA GLY A 54 -7.29 -6.51 -6.20
C GLY A 54 -7.56 -7.14 -4.84
N ALA A 55 -7.69 -8.47 -4.74
CA ALA A 55 -7.95 -9.16 -3.47
C ALA A 55 -7.26 -10.54 -3.39
N LEU A 56 -6.85 -10.92 -2.17
CA LEU A 56 -6.46 -12.29 -1.87
C LEU A 56 -7.71 -13.17 -1.73
N LEU A 57 -7.61 -14.41 -2.21
CA LEU A 57 -8.62 -15.45 -2.05
C LEU A 57 -8.17 -16.35 -0.91
N LEU A 58 -9.07 -16.60 0.05
CA LEU A 58 -8.79 -17.42 1.22
C LEU A 58 -9.65 -18.70 1.24
N SER A 59 -9.17 -19.73 1.94
CA SER A 59 -9.98 -20.93 2.27
C SER A 59 -11.28 -20.53 2.98
N GLY A 60 -12.40 -21.14 2.59
CA GLY A 60 -13.73 -20.70 3.04
C GLY A 60 -14.34 -19.57 2.19
N GLY A 61 -13.70 -19.19 1.07
CA GLY A 61 -14.28 -18.28 0.07
C GLY A 61 -14.17 -16.79 0.39
N VAL A 62 -13.52 -16.42 1.50
CA VAL A 62 -13.32 -15.02 1.89
C VAL A 62 -12.39 -14.32 0.89
N ARG A 63 -12.81 -13.15 0.39
CA ARG A 63 -11.93 -12.22 -0.34
C ARG A 63 -11.37 -11.18 0.63
N LEU A 64 -10.06 -11.12 0.78
CA LEU A 64 -9.37 -10.18 1.67
C LEU A 64 -8.70 -9.05 0.88
N VAL A 65 -8.96 -7.82 1.28
CA VAL A 65 -8.22 -6.61 0.88
C VAL A 65 -7.38 -6.17 2.08
N PRO A 66 -6.05 -6.34 2.08
CA PRO A 66 -5.22 -5.96 3.22
C PRO A 66 -5.13 -4.44 3.36
N LYS A 67 -5.14 -3.93 4.60
CA LYS A 67 -4.99 -2.49 4.86
C LYS A 67 -3.55 -2.02 4.57
N GLY A 68 -3.42 -0.78 4.10
CA GLY A 68 -2.12 -0.14 3.85
C GLY A 68 -1.42 -0.52 2.54
N VAL A 69 -2.01 -1.40 1.73
CA VAL A 69 -1.49 -1.79 0.42
C VAL A 69 -2.61 -1.81 -0.63
N VAL A 70 -2.25 -1.62 -1.88
CA VAL A 70 -3.15 -1.75 -3.03
C VAL A 70 -2.61 -2.78 -4.00
N LEU A 71 -3.31 -3.90 -4.07
CA LEU A 71 -3.13 -4.90 -5.13
C LEU A 71 -3.67 -4.31 -6.45
N PRO A 72 -2.90 -4.31 -7.54
CA PRO A 72 -3.41 -3.97 -8.86
C PRO A 72 -4.64 -4.81 -9.26
N THR A 73 -5.46 -4.24 -10.14
CA THR A 73 -6.67 -4.87 -10.66
C THR A 73 -6.56 -5.06 -12.16
N ARG A 74 -7.44 -5.87 -12.75
CA ARG A 74 -7.55 -6.04 -14.21
C ARG A 74 -8.00 -4.77 -14.96
N LEU A 75 -8.25 -3.68 -14.24
CA LEU A 75 -8.60 -2.38 -14.81
C LEU A 75 -7.37 -1.52 -15.11
N ASN A 76 -6.17 -1.94 -14.71
CA ASN A 76 -4.93 -1.25 -15.11
C ASN A 76 -4.80 -1.30 -16.65
N PRO A 77 -4.54 -0.16 -17.32
CA PRO A 77 -4.34 -0.11 -18.77
C PRO A 77 -3.20 -1.01 -19.25
N ASP A 78 -2.15 -1.15 -18.43
CA ASP A 78 -1.08 -2.11 -18.65
C ASP A 78 -1.43 -3.45 -17.98
N ALA A 79 -1.72 -4.46 -18.80
CA ALA A 79 -2.07 -5.79 -18.36
C ALA A 79 -0.88 -6.57 -17.75
N GLU A 80 0.37 -6.13 -17.95
CA GLU A 80 1.55 -6.71 -17.31
C GLU A 80 1.54 -6.47 -15.80
N ILE A 81 1.12 -5.26 -15.36
CA ILE A 81 1.12 -4.87 -13.94
C ILE A 81 0.28 -5.79 -13.04
N PRO A 82 -1.01 -6.09 -13.32
CA PRO A 82 -1.77 -7.04 -12.53
C PRO A 82 -1.25 -8.48 -12.67
N ALA A 83 -0.69 -8.87 -13.82
CA ALA A 83 -0.11 -10.20 -14.00
C ALA A 83 1.14 -10.40 -13.12
N LEU A 84 2.06 -9.43 -13.10
CA LEU A 84 3.24 -9.41 -12.23
C LEU A 84 2.84 -9.41 -10.74
N ALA A 85 1.85 -8.61 -10.37
CA ALA A 85 1.33 -8.56 -9.00
C ALA A 85 0.72 -9.89 -8.53
N GLU A 86 -0.15 -10.49 -9.35
CA GLU A 86 -0.79 -11.77 -9.01
C GLU A 86 0.23 -12.92 -8.99
N ALA A 87 1.24 -12.92 -9.86
CA ALA A 87 2.34 -13.88 -9.83
C ALA A 87 3.20 -13.74 -8.57
N ALA A 88 3.60 -12.51 -8.21
CA ALA A 88 4.40 -12.22 -7.03
C ALA A 88 3.67 -12.60 -5.72
N ALA A 89 2.41 -12.20 -5.56
CA ALA A 89 1.64 -12.57 -4.37
C ALA A 89 1.35 -14.07 -4.32
N ARG A 90 1.12 -14.73 -5.46
CA ARG A 90 0.94 -16.20 -5.52
C ARG A 90 2.19 -16.92 -5.02
N ALA A 91 3.37 -16.54 -5.53
CA ALA A 91 4.64 -17.13 -5.13
C ALA A 91 4.98 -16.87 -3.65
N ALA A 92 4.64 -15.69 -3.13
CA ALA A 92 4.94 -15.31 -1.74
C ALA A 92 3.96 -15.88 -0.70
N LEU A 93 2.69 -16.09 -1.05
CA LEU A 93 1.63 -16.31 -0.05
C LEU A 93 0.79 -17.58 -0.22
N VAL A 94 0.64 -18.16 -1.41
CA VAL A 94 -0.27 -19.32 -1.54
C VAL A 94 0.20 -20.49 -0.69
N GLY A 95 -0.74 -21.13 0.01
CA GLY A 95 -0.48 -22.17 1.01
C GLY A 95 -0.16 -21.65 2.42
N HIS A 96 0.22 -20.38 2.57
CA HIS A 96 0.41 -19.79 3.90
C HIS A 96 -0.92 -19.53 4.61
N THR A 97 -0.88 -19.68 5.93
CA THR A 97 -2.00 -19.47 6.84
C THR A 97 -2.02 -18.03 7.34
N LEU A 98 -3.19 -17.39 7.40
CA LEU A 98 -3.35 -16.00 7.84
C LEU A 98 -4.11 -15.87 9.17
N GLN A 99 -3.50 -15.23 10.15
CA GLN A 99 -4.21 -14.70 11.31
C GLN A 99 -4.82 -13.34 10.95
N LEU A 100 -6.16 -13.27 10.89
CA LEU A 100 -6.89 -12.06 10.49
C LEU A 100 -7.27 -11.20 11.69
N ALA A 101 -7.06 -9.88 11.60
CA ALA A 101 -7.65 -8.93 12.54
C ALA A 101 -9.18 -8.84 12.36
N PRO A 102 -9.90 -8.29 13.36
CA PRO A 102 -11.21 -7.69 13.13
C PRO A 102 -11.14 -6.69 11.97
N GLY A 103 -12.18 -6.66 11.14
CA GLY A 103 -12.21 -5.86 9.92
C GLY A 103 -13.62 -5.62 9.42
N GLU A 104 -13.73 -4.70 8.48
CA GLU A 104 -14.98 -4.29 7.87
C GLU A 104 -15.27 -5.15 6.62
N GLN A 105 -16.49 -5.10 6.11
CA GLN A 105 -16.83 -5.65 4.80
C GLN A 105 -17.26 -4.52 3.88
N ASP A 106 -16.75 -4.50 2.65
CA ASP A 106 -17.16 -3.51 1.65
C ASP A 106 -18.46 -3.90 0.93
N ARG A 107 -19.01 -2.96 0.15
CA ARG A 107 -20.22 -3.17 -0.67
C ARG A 107 -20.10 -4.29 -1.73
N HIS A 108 -18.93 -4.88 -1.91
CA HIS A 108 -18.65 -5.98 -2.84
C HIS A 108 -18.35 -7.30 -2.08
N GLY A 109 -18.64 -7.35 -0.78
CA GLY A 109 -18.47 -8.53 0.08
C GLY A 109 -17.01 -8.80 0.48
N ARG A 110 -16.05 -7.95 0.11
CA ARG A 110 -14.63 -8.15 0.45
C ARG A 110 -14.37 -7.69 1.88
N ARG A 111 -13.63 -8.50 2.65
CA ARG A 111 -13.19 -8.16 4.00
C ARG A 111 -11.98 -7.24 3.93
N ILE A 112 -12.02 -6.10 4.62
CA ILE A 112 -10.92 -5.14 4.74
C ILE A 112 -10.33 -5.27 6.14
N ALA A 113 -9.16 -5.89 6.26
CA ALA A 113 -8.54 -6.20 7.55
C ALA A 113 -7.01 -6.13 7.49
N ASP A 114 -6.38 -5.89 8.64
CA ASP A 114 -4.99 -6.22 8.88
C ASP A 114 -4.86 -7.76 9.06
N ALA A 115 -3.68 -8.32 8.77
CA ALA A 115 -3.42 -9.75 8.95
C ALA A 115 -1.94 -10.05 9.14
N LEU A 116 -1.64 -11.17 9.78
CA LEU A 116 -0.31 -11.76 9.85
C LEU A 116 -0.26 -13.05 9.02
N VAL A 117 0.81 -13.21 8.26
CA VAL A 117 1.22 -14.46 7.63
C VAL A 117 1.93 -15.30 8.70
N LEU A 118 1.45 -16.50 8.96
CA LEU A 118 2.09 -17.44 9.88
C LEU A 118 3.15 -18.24 9.11
N THR A 119 4.39 -18.25 9.64
CA THR A 119 5.55 -18.97 9.09
C THR A 119 6.19 -19.83 10.20
N PRO A 120 7.04 -20.81 9.87
CA PRO A 120 7.76 -21.60 10.88
C PRO A 120 8.62 -20.74 11.83
N GLU A 121 9.12 -19.60 11.34
CA GLU A 121 10.00 -18.66 12.06
C GLU A 121 9.23 -17.60 12.86
N GLY A 122 7.88 -17.57 12.79
CA GLY A 122 7.04 -16.64 13.52
C GLY A 122 5.89 -16.07 12.69
N ALA A 123 5.60 -14.77 12.87
CA ALA A 123 4.49 -14.11 12.19
C ALA A 123 4.95 -12.81 11.50
N VAL A 124 4.61 -12.66 10.21
CA VAL A 124 5.01 -11.51 9.38
C VAL A 124 3.77 -10.71 8.97
N PRO A 125 3.76 -9.37 9.09
CA PRO A 125 2.67 -8.54 8.59
C PRO A 125 2.37 -8.76 7.11
N LEU A 126 1.11 -9.08 6.78
CA LEU A 126 0.71 -9.38 5.39
C LEU A 126 0.99 -8.24 4.42
N ALA A 127 0.75 -6.99 4.84
CA ALA A 127 1.09 -5.81 4.07
C ALA A 127 2.58 -5.75 3.72
N ARG A 128 3.47 -6.05 4.70
CA ARG A 128 4.92 -6.10 4.48
C ARG A 128 5.31 -7.24 3.54
N ALA A 129 4.73 -8.43 3.72
CA ALA A 129 5.00 -9.58 2.86
C ALA A 129 4.64 -9.31 1.39
N LEU A 130 3.49 -8.68 1.14
CA LEU A 130 3.07 -8.26 -0.20
C LEU A 130 3.99 -7.21 -0.83
N LEU A 131 4.43 -6.23 -0.04
CA LEU A 131 5.31 -5.17 -0.52
C LEU A 131 6.71 -5.69 -0.86
N VAL A 132 7.31 -6.49 0.03
CA VAL A 132 8.64 -7.09 -0.20
C VAL A 132 8.65 -8.03 -1.41
N ALA A 133 7.54 -8.74 -1.67
CA ALA A 133 7.38 -9.54 -2.88
C ALA A 133 7.23 -8.70 -4.17
N GLY A 134 7.01 -7.39 -4.06
CA GLY A 134 6.66 -6.53 -5.20
C GLY A 134 5.24 -6.77 -5.73
N ALA A 135 4.34 -7.29 -4.90
CA ALA A 135 3.01 -7.70 -5.34
C ALA A 135 1.92 -6.61 -5.19
N ALA A 136 2.24 -5.49 -4.53
CA ALA A 136 1.31 -4.41 -4.26
C ALA A 136 2.05 -3.06 -4.19
N TYR A 137 1.30 -1.98 -4.31
CA TYR A 137 1.76 -0.63 -3.94
C TYR A 137 1.46 -0.35 -2.46
N ALA A 138 2.28 0.46 -1.80
CA ALA A 138 2.01 0.95 -0.45
C ALA A 138 1.03 2.14 -0.48
N ASP A 139 -0.06 2.05 0.31
CA ASP A 139 -0.96 3.17 0.64
C ASP A 139 -0.72 3.60 2.11
N PRO A 140 0.37 4.33 2.39
CA PRO A 140 0.64 4.89 3.71
C PRO A 140 -0.41 5.94 4.13
N ALA A 141 -1.26 6.43 3.22
CA ALA A 141 -2.35 7.34 3.58
C ALA A 141 -3.54 6.60 4.22
N ALA A 142 -3.72 5.29 3.97
CA ALA A 142 -4.68 4.46 4.70
C ALA A 142 -4.22 4.11 6.13
N VAL A 143 -2.91 3.96 6.36
CA VAL A 143 -2.34 3.64 7.68
C VAL A 143 -1.15 4.55 8.07
N PRO A 144 -1.36 5.86 8.31
CA PRO A 144 -0.25 6.81 8.50
C PRO A 144 0.72 6.50 9.63
N ALA A 145 0.28 5.76 10.66
CA ALA A 145 1.13 5.31 11.77
C ALA A 145 2.18 4.25 11.39
N CYS A 146 2.13 3.74 10.16
CA CYS A 146 2.97 2.66 9.65
C CYS A 146 3.57 3.03 8.27
N ALA A 147 3.56 4.33 7.93
CA ALA A 147 3.95 4.82 6.62
C ALA A 147 5.41 4.47 6.26
N GLU A 148 6.35 4.69 7.18
CA GLU A 148 7.78 4.45 6.98
C GLU A 148 8.10 2.97 6.72
N ASP A 149 7.49 2.06 7.49
CA ASP A 149 7.64 0.61 7.29
C ASP A 149 7.15 0.13 5.92
N LEU A 150 6.03 0.69 5.44
CA LEU A 150 5.46 0.34 4.15
C LEU A 150 6.33 0.90 3.00
N ARG A 151 6.80 2.16 3.10
CA ARG A 151 7.77 2.72 2.15
C ARG A 151 9.02 1.86 2.08
N ALA A 152 9.66 1.57 3.21
CA ALA A 152 10.89 0.79 3.27
C ALA A 152 10.74 -0.64 2.69
N ALA A 153 9.56 -1.26 2.89
CA ALA A 153 9.24 -2.56 2.28
C ALA A 153 9.04 -2.47 0.77
N GLU A 154 8.42 -1.39 0.28
CA GLU A 154 8.24 -1.11 -1.14
C GLU A 154 9.56 -0.77 -1.83
N ASP A 155 10.39 0.09 -1.22
CA ASP A 155 11.70 0.50 -1.74
C ASP A 155 12.68 -0.67 -1.85
N ALA A 156 12.62 -1.64 -0.93
CA ALA A 156 13.36 -2.89 -1.06
C ALA A 156 12.95 -3.68 -2.31
N ALA A 157 11.64 -3.75 -2.61
CA ALA A 157 11.13 -4.42 -3.80
C ALA A 157 11.42 -3.63 -5.09
N ARG A 158 11.39 -2.29 -5.05
CA ARG A 158 11.83 -1.40 -6.13
C ARG A 158 13.30 -1.62 -6.48
N ALA A 159 14.18 -1.62 -5.48
CA ALA A 159 15.62 -1.87 -5.66
C ALA A 159 15.90 -3.27 -6.23
N ALA A 160 15.14 -4.28 -5.78
CA ALA A 160 15.24 -5.65 -6.28
C ALA A 160 14.54 -5.89 -7.64
N ARG A 161 13.79 -4.91 -8.18
CA ARG A 161 12.90 -5.05 -9.34
C ARG A 161 11.92 -6.23 -9.20
N ALA A 162 11.41 -6.45 -7.99
CA ALA A 162 10.53 -7.56 -7.68
C ALA A 162 9.09 -7.29 -8.13
N GLY A 163 8.39 -8.32 -8.62
CA GLY A 163 6.98 -8.24 -9.00
C GLY A 163 6.69 -7.09 -9.97
N VAL A 164 5.76 -6.20 -9.62
CA VAL A 164 5.39 -5.04 -10.45
C VAL A 164 6.60 -4.16 -10.81
N TRP A 165 7.60 -4.06 -9.92
CA TRP A 165 8.78 -3.22 -10.09
C TRP A 165 9.78 -3.75 -11.14
N ALA A 166 9.51 -4.91 -11.73
CA ALA A 166 10.19 -5.35 -12.95
C ALA A 166 9.80 -4.49 -14.18
N SER A 167 8.59 -3.94 -14.18
CA SER A 167 8.03 -3.14 -15.28
C SER A 167 8.20 -1.63 -15.05
N PRO A 168 8.61 -0.84 -16.06
CA PRO A 168 8.64 0.61 -15.96
C PRO A 168 7.22 1.21 -15.78
N ALA A 169 6.17 0.51 -16.23
CA ALA A 169 4.79 0.97 -16.09
C ALA A 169 4.30 1.01 -14.63
N ALA A 170 5.03 0.41 -13.68
CA ALA A 170 4.71 0.48 -12.24
C ALA A 170 4.88 1.89 -11.64
N ARG A 171 5.50 2.82 -12.38
CA ARG A 171 5.67 4.22 -11.97
C ARG A 171 5.61 5.15 -13.17
N LEU A 172 4.50 5.86 -13.32
CA LEU A 172 4.28 6.77 -14.44
C LEU A 172 5.09 8.07 -14.29
N ASP A 173 5.47 8.68 -15.41
CA ASP A 173 6.00 10.04 -15.46
C ASP A 173 4.84 11.05 -15.54
N ALA A 174 4.84 12.05 -14.65
CA ALA A 174 3.88 13.16 -14.66
C ALA A 174 3.93 14.00 -15.94
N ALA A 175 5.02 13.96 -16.70
CA ALA A 175 5.12 14.56 -18.03
C ALA A 175 4.33 13.78 -19.10
N ASN A 176 4.07 12.48 -18.89
CA ASN A 176 3.23 11.68 -19.78
C ASN A 176 1.76 11.76 -19.33
N ILE A 177 1.16 12.91 -19.63
CA ILE A 177 -0.24 13.24 -19.28
C ILE A 177 -1.22 12.16 -19.74
N ALA A 178 -1.05 11.63 -20.96
CA ALA A 178 -1.93 10.61 -21.52
C ALA A 178 -1.89 9.31 -20.69
N ALA A 179 -0.70 8.80 -20.36
CA ALA A 179 -0.57 7.61 -19.53
C ALA A 179 -1.20 7.80 -18.14
N VAL A 180 -1.08 8.99 -17.54
CA VAL A 180 -1.74 9.29 -16.24
C VAL A 180 -3.26 9.42 -16.41
N ALA A 181 -3.75 9.97 -17.53
CA ALA A 181 -5.18 10.05 -17.84
C ALA A 181 -5.84 8.68 -17.99
N ASP A 182 -5.15 7.72 -18.63
CA ASP A 182 -5.64 6.34 -18.77
C ASP A 182 -5.82 5.63 -17.42
N HIS A 183 -5.21 6.14 -16.35
CA HIS A 183 -5.29 5.59 -15.00
C HIS A 183 -6.38 6.22 -14.11
N VAL A 184 -7.29 7.05 -14.66
CA VAL A 184 -8.41 7.64 -13.91
C VAL A 184 -9.26 6.56 -13.22
N GLY A 185 -9.49 6.72 -11.91
CA GLY A 185 -10.16 5.76 -11.04
C GLY A 185 -9.22 4.72 -10.38
N LEU A 186 -7.93 4.70 -10.73
CA LEU A 186 -6.97 3.72 -10.24
C LEU A 186 -5.94 4.33 -9.28
N PHE A 187 -5.52 3.54 -8.28
CA PHE A 187 -4.37 3.87 -7.45
C PHE A 187 -3.09 3.74 -8.28
N THR A 188 -2.32 4.82 -8.36
CA THR A 188 -1.17 4.95 -9.25
C THR A 188 -0.01 5.62 -8.53
N LEU A 189 1.22 5.19 -8.81
CA LEU A 189 2.44 5.91 -8.44
C LEU A 189 2.87 6.78 -9.64
N VAL A 190 2.92 8.09 -9.45
CA VAL A 190 3.29 9.08 -10.46
C VAL A 190 4.50 9.86 -9.95
N ALA A 191 5.57 9.90 -10.74
CA ALA A 191 6.81 10.59 -10.43
C ALA A 191 7.03 11.78 -11.36
N GLY A 192 7.66 12.85 -10.89
CA GLY A 192 7.98 13.99 -11.75
C GLY A 192 8.58 15.17 -11.01
N ARG A 193 9.03 16.18 -11.77
CA ARG A 193 9.52 17.44 -11.20
C ARG A 193 8.36 18.41 -10.99
N VAL A 194 8.15 18.88 -9.76
CA VAL A 194 7.10 19.87 -9.47
C VAL A 194 7.49 21.20 -10.14
N ARG A 195 6.64 21.70 -11.03
CA ARG A 195 6.87 22.99 -11.70
C ARG A 195 6.44 24.17 -10.83
N ALA A 196 5.30 24.06 -10.15
CA ALA A 196 4.78 25.11 -9.28
C ALA A 196 3.93 24.55 -8.14
N ALA A 197 4.19 25.03 -6.93
CA ALA A 197 3.37 24.79 -5.74
C ALA A 197 2.59 26.06 -5.38
N LYS A 198 1.27 25.96 -5.17
CA LYS A 198 0.42 27.11 -4.81
C LYS A 198 -0.70 26.72 -3.86
N GLU A 199 -0.89 27.49 -2.80
CA GLU A 199 -2.07 27.35 -1.94
C GLU A 199 -3.24 28.19 -2.48
N ALA A 200 -4.42 27.59 -2.56
CA ALA A 200 -5.68 28.24 -2.91
C ALA A 200 -6.87 27.43 -2.39
N ARG A 201 -7.97 28.09 -1.98
CA ARG A 201 -9.24 27.42 -1.58
C ARG A 201 -9.07 26.32 -0.50
N GLY A 202 -8.08 26.45 0.38
CA GLY A 202 -7.78 25.45 1.42
C GLY A 202 -7.01 24.20 0.94
N LEU A 203 -6.55 24.18 -0.32
CA LEU A 203 -5.72 23.13 -0.90
C LEU A 203 -4.33 23.69 -1.29
N LEU A 204 -3.30 22.88 -1.11
CA LEU A 204 -2.01 22.99 -1.77
C LEU A 204 -2.08 22.28 -3.13
N TYR A 205 -1.87 23.00 -4.21
CA TYR A 205 -1.77 22.48 -5.57
C TYR A 205 -0.31 22.30 -5.96
N LEU A 206 0.05 21.13 -6.48
CA LEU A 206 1.34 20.82 -7.09
C LEU A 206 1.10 20.59 -8.59
N ASN A 207 1.65 21.46 -9.43
CA ASN A 207 1.46 21.41 -10.88
C ASN A 207 2.73 20.89 -11.53
N PHE A 208 2.60 19.94 -12.47
CA PHE A 208 3.75 19.36 -13.18
C PHE A 208 3.99 20.01 -14.55
N GLY A 209 3.00 20.71 -15.12
CA GLY A 209 3.11 21.42 -16.40
C GLY A 209 2.62 22.88 -16.39
N PRO A 210 2.63 23.56 -17.55
CA PRO A 210 2.27 24.97 -17.71
C PRO A 210 0.80 25.33 -17.47
N ARG A 211 -0.12 24.39 -17.67
CA ARG A 211 -1.57 24.55 -17.69
C ARG A 211 -2.24 23.43 -16.90
N TRP A 212 -2.54 23.67 -15.62
CA TRP A 212 -3.21 22.72 -14.71
C TRP A 212 -4.52 22.09 -15.22
N ARG A 213 -5.19 22.68 -16.22
CA ARG A 213 -6.39 22.12 -16.87
C ARG A 213 -6.08 21.06 -17.94
N GLU A 214 -4.84 20.97 -18.37
CA GLU A 214 -4.36 20.07 -19.42
C GLU A 214 -3.31 19.10 -18.86
N ASP A 215 -2.53 19.52 -17.85
CA ASP A 215 -1.44 18.73 -17.26
C ASP A 215 -1.81 17.96 -15.99
N VAL A 216 -0.91 17.05 -15.60
CA VAL A 216 -0.96 16.37 -14.29
C VAL A 216 -0.85 17.39 -13.16
N THR A 217 -1.78 17.28 -12.21
CA THR A 217 -1.85 18.09 -11.00
C THR A 217 -1.99 17.18 -9.77
N ALA A 218 -1.52 17.61 -8.61
CA ALA A 218 -1.85 16.95 -7.34
C ALA A 218 -2.35 17.97 -6.32
N THR A 219 -3.27 17.55 -5.46
CA THR A 219 -3.85 18.40 -4.41
C THR A 219 -3.69 17.76 -3.05
N LEU A 220 -3.41 18.56 -2.03
CA LEU A 220 -3.41 18.15 -0.63
C LEU A 220 -4.12 19.22 0.22
N PRO A 221 -4.99 18.87 1.18
CA PRO A 221 -5.57 19.88 2.08
C PRO A 221 -4.48 20.64 2.85
N ALA A 222 -4.55 21.97 2.86
CA ALA A 222 -3.51 22.83 3.47
C ALA A 222 -3.32 22.54 4.98
N SER A 223 -4.38 22.16 5.69
CA SER A 223 -4.32 21.68 7.08
C SER A 223 -3.50 20.39 7.27
N ARG A 224 -3.29 19.61 6.20
CA ARG A 224 -2.39 18.44 6.14
C ARG A 224 -1.01 18.84 5.63
N ALA A 225 -0.90 19.83 4.73
CA ALA A 225 0.38 20.42 4.32
C ALA A 225 1.13 21.07 5.50
N ALA A 226 0.43 21.64 6.49
CA ALA A 226 1.06 22.08 7.74
C ALA A 226 1.83 20.97 8.50
N ARG A 227 1.50 19.69 8.26
CA ARG A 227 2.27 18.55 8.78
C ARG A 227 3.46 18.19 7.88
N MET A 228 3.41 18.48 6.58
CA MET A 228 4.55 18.36 5.67
C MET A 228 5.70 19.28 6.08
N SER A 229 5.42 20.55 6.42
CA SER A 229 6.46 21.50 6.87
C SER A 229 7.25 21.02 8.09
N ARG A 230 6.63 20.24 8.99
CA ARG A 230 7.32 19.63 10.15
C ARG A 230 8.17 18.40 9.79
N ALA A 231 7.96 17.83 8.61
CA ALA A 231 8.77 16.78 8.02
C ALA A 231 9.74 17.34 6.95
N GLY A 232 10.06 18.64 7.01
CA GLY A 232 10.94 19.31 6.04
C GLY A 232 10.31 19.64 4.68
N LEU A 233 9.10 19.14 4.40
CA LEU A 233 8.41 19.24 3.11
C LEU A 233 7.59 20.54 2.98
N ALA A 234 8.19 21.71 3.22
CA ALA A 234 7.48 22.99 3.12
C ALA A 234 7.05 23.30 1.66
N PRO A 235 5.84 23.86 1.41
CA PRO A 235 5.38 24.17 0.05
C PRO A 235 6.36 25.01 -0.78
N ALA A 236 7.11 25.90 -0.13
CA ALA A 236 8.11 26.77 -0.75
C ALA A 236 9.32 26.02 -1.33
N ILE A 237 9.65 24.82 -0.83
CA ILE A 237 10.77 24.01 -1.34
C ILE A 237 10.36 23.03 -2.44
N LEU A 238 9.06 22.85 -2.69
CA LEU A 238 8.59 21.85 -3.66
C LEU A 238 8.91 22.23 -5.12
N PRO A 239 8.78 23.50 -5.59
CA PRO A 239 9.14 23.85 -6.97
C PRO A 239 10.59 23.48 -7.32
N GLY A 240 10.77 22.74 -8.41
CA GLY A 240 12.05 22.23 -8.87
C GLY A 240 12.49 20.89 -8.27
N THR A 241 11.83 20.39 -7.21
CA THR A 241 12.12 19.06 -6.64
C THR A 241 11.49 17.94 -7.46
N PHE A 242 12.15 16.79 -7.50
CA PHE A 242 11.60 15.56 -8.05
C PHE A 242 10.87 14.81 -6.94
N VAL A 243 9.62 14.43 -7.18
CA VAL A 243 8.74 13.81 -6.18
C VAL A 243 8.12 12.53 -6.72
N ASN A 244 7.81 11.60 -5.81
CA ASN A 244 6.91 10.48 -6.07
C ASN A 244 5.58 10.75 -5.35
N LEU A 245 4.48 10.65 -6.08
CA LEU A 245 3.11 10.84 -5.61
C LEU A 245 2.33 9.56 -5.76
N ARG A 246 1.56 9.19 -4.74
CA ARG A 246 0.77 7.94 -4.71
C ARG A 246 -0.68 8.21 -4.32
N GLY A 247 -1.62 7.73 -5.11
CA GLY A 247 -3.05 7.93 -4.84
C GLY A 247 -3.93 7.55 -6.01
N VAL A 248 -5.24 7.73 -5.83
CA VAL A 248 -6.21 7.54 -6.92
C VAL A 248 -6.16 8.75 -7.86
N VAL A 249 -6.06 8.49 -9.16
CA VAL A 249 -6.15 9.54 -10.19
C VAL A 249 -7.62 9.87 -10.44
N ASN A 250 -7.96 11.15 -10.43
CA ASN A 250 -9.27 11.71 -10.77
C ASN A 250 -9.17 12.53 -12.07
N GLN A 251 -10.31 12.85 -12.69
CA GLN A 251 -10.37 13.80 -13.81
C GLN A 251 -10.98 15.13 -13.33
N GLU A 252 -10.15 16.16 -13.12
CA GLU A 252 -10.58 17.49 -12.66
C GLU A 252 -9.83 18.59 -13.43
N GLY A 253 -10.36 18.99 -14.59
CA GLY A 253 -9.60 19.74 -15.60
C GLY A 253 -8.70 18.78 -16.37
N GLY A 254 -7.57 18.40 -15.77
CA GLY A 254 -6.69 17.33 -16.24
C GLY A 254 -6.66 16.13 -15.27
N PRO A 255 -5.72 15.19 -15.46
CA PRO A 255 -5.48 14.09 -14.53
C PRO A 255 -4.96 14.63 -13.19
N MET A 256 -5.66 14.30 -12.09
CA MET A 256 -5.36 14.87 -10.77
C MET A 256 -5.24 13.80 -9.67
N LEU A 257 -4.14 13.83 -8.91
CA LEU A 257 -3.99 13.01 -7.70
C LEU A 257 -4.49 13.78 -6.46
N ALA A 258 -5.62 13.35 -5.90
CA ALA A 258 -6.18 13.91 -4.68
C ALA A 258 -5.53 13.25 -3.44
N LEU A 259 -4.43 13.84 -2.96
CA LEU A 259 -3.65 13.34 -1.84
C LEU A 259 -4.42 13.56 -0.52
N ARG A 260 -4.65 12.48 0.24
CA ARG A 260 -5.35 12.54 1.55
C ARG A 260 -4.44 13.00 2.69
N THR A 261 -3.16 12.70 2.62
CA THR A 261 -2.18 12.95 3.69
C THR A 261 -0.81 13.30 3.11
N ALA A 262 0.05 13.93 3.91
CA ALA A 262 1.46 14.16 3.61
C ALA A 262 2.22 12.88 3.22
N ALA A 263 1.81 11.72 3.75
CA ALA A 263 2.44 10.44 3.46
C ALA A 263 2.18 9.94 2.02
N ALA A 264 1.30 10.59 1.27
CA ALA A 264 1.09 10.32 -0.15
C ALA A 264 2.13 10.99 -1.08
N LEU A 265 3.10 11.72 -0.52
CA LEU A 265 4.20 12.38 -1.22
C LEU A 265 5.55 11.92 -0.65
N GLU A 266 6.55 11.76 -1.52
CA GLU A 266 7.98 11.61 -1.22
C GLU A 266 8.77 12.61 -2.07
N ILE A 267 9.83 13.20 -1.52
CA ILE A 267 10.90 13.80 -2.35
C ILE A 267 11.89 12.69 -2.67
N GLU A 268 12.30 12.59 -3.92
CA GLU A 268 13.40 11.72 -4.35
C GLU A 268 14.71 12.52 -4.21
N GLU A 269 15.50 12.22 -3.18
CA GLU A 269 16.78 12.90 -2.96
C GLU A 269 17.69 12.71 -4.19
N GLN A 270 18.09 13.82 -4.80
CA GLN A 270 19.03 13.81 -5.91
C GLN A 270 20.43 13.52 -5.34
N VAL A 271 20.87 12.26 -5.42
CA VAL A 271 22.30 11.92 -5.28
C VAL A 271 23.05 12.72 -6.35
N ARG A 272 23.92 13.64 -5.91
CA ARG A 272 24.81 14.43 -6.77
C ARG A 272 26.08 13.69 -7.10
#